data_AF-A0A1J5CSU5-F1
#
_entry.id   AF-A0A1J5CSU5-F1
#
_cell.length_a   1.000
_cell.length_b   1.000
_cell.length_c   1.000
_cell.angle_alpha   90.00
_cell.angle_beta   90.00
_cell.angle_gamma   90.00
#
_symmetry.space_group_name_H-M   'P 1'
#
loop_
_entity.id
_entity.type
_entity.pdbx_description
1 polymer ?
#
loop_
_entity_poly.entity_id
_entity_poly.type
_entity_poly.pdbx_seq_one_letter_code
_entity_poly.pdbx_strand_id
1 'polypeptide(L)'
;MKRFAVFIAFVAIFSCCSGRVFAGVAEDFIELGRQIELSSSQSLEESAFREVSLSSRESELTKSLLASEDELGKVAGRAASLEAGLLSRLISRVKFEITQENRFGLQPSCQALQAAFQPTGHEEKGKKKIANIYGREVDLMDGDWNTAPDGRRFWTSNEYPDIVLTPAEYRRYMATAVTVED
;
A
#
# COMPACT_ATOMS: atom_id res chain seq x y z
N MET A 1 39.14 1.44 -42.57
CA MET A 1 38.71 0.41 -41.60
C MET A 1 38.88 0.89 -40.16
N LYS A 2 38.12 1.91 -39.72
CA LYS A 2 38.12 2.39 -38.31
C LYS A 2 36.72 2.73 -37.76
N ARG A 3 35.66 2.62 -38.59
CA ARG A 3 34.29 3.02 -38.22
C ARG A 3 33.37 1.86 -37.81
N PHE A 4 33.78 0.61 -38.02
CA PHE A 4 32.98 -0.56 -37.65
C PHE A 4 33.22 -1.05 -36.20
N ALA A 5 34.37 -0.73 -35.61
CA ALA A 5 34.72 -1.18 -34.25
C ALA A 5 33.96 -0.43 -33.14
N VAL A 6 33.50 0.79 -33.40
CA VAL A 6 32.79 1.62 -32.40
C VAL A 6 31.33 1.16 -32.22
N PHE A 7 30.71 0.61 -33.27
CA PHE A 7 29.31 0.17 -33.20
C PHE A 7 29.14 -1.13 -32.40
N ILE A 8 30.13 -2.03 -32.44
CA ILE A 8 30.09 -3.31 -31.71
C ILE A 8 30.34 -3.09 -30.21
N ALA A 9 31.13 -2.07 -29.83
CA ALA A 9 31.37 -1.74 -28.43
C ALA A 9 30.13 -1.11 -27.73
N PHE A 10 29.26 -0.41 -28.47
CA PHE A 10 28.05 0.18 -27.90
C PHE A 10 26.93 -0.84 -27.64
N VAL A 11 26.87 -1.91 -28.43
CA VAL A 11 25.92 -3.02 -28.23
C VAL A 11 26.36 -3.94 -27.08
N ALA A 12 27.66 -4.06 -26.83
CA ALA A 12 28.20 -4.92 -25.76
C ALA A 12 28.04 -4.33 -24.35
N ILE A 13 27.99 -3.01 -24.18
CA ILE A 13 27.83 -2.37 -22.86
C ILE A 13 26.35 -2.37 -22.42
N PHE A 14 25.40 -2.44 -23.35
CA PHE A 14 23.98 -2.55 -23.01
C PHE A 14 23.56 -3.99 -22.61
N SER A 15 24.46 -4.97 -22.78
CA SER A 15 24.14 -6.39 -22.60
C SER A 15 24.42 -6.95 -21.20
N CYS A 16 24.96 -6.17 -20.26
CA CYS A 16 25.27 -6.63 -18.89
C CYS A 16 24.14 -6.42 -17.86
N CYS A 17 22.96 -5.92 -18.25
CA CYS A 17 21.78 -5.89 -17.38
C CYS A 17 20.78 -7.02 -17.66
N SER A 18 21.12 -7.97 -18.54
CA SER A 18 20.26 -9.12 -18.87
C SER A 18 20.38 -10.22 -17.82
N GLY A 19 19.95 -9.91 -16.60
CA GLY A 19 19.96 -10.80 -15.45
C GLY A 19 18.60 -10.96 -14.77
N ARG A 20 17.47 -10.69 -15.46
CA ARG A 20 16.12 -11.08 -15.06
C ARG A 20 15.25 -11.26 -16.30
N VAL A 21 15.18 -12.47 -16.83
CA VAL A 21 14.28 -12.83 -17.92
C VAL A 21 13.12 -13.63 -17.31
N PHE A 22 11.90 -13.08 -17.45
CA PHE A 22 10.56 -13.62 -17.11
C PHE A 22 9.90 -13.31 -15.75
N ALA A 23 10.11 -12.12 -15.20
CA ALA A 23 9.02 -11.44 -14.50
C ALA A 23 9.04 -9.98 -14.97
N GLY A 24 7.95 -9.52 -15.61
CA GLY A 24 7.82 -8.11 -15.96
C GLY A 24 7.84 -7.24 -14.70
N VAL A 25 8.04 -5.93 -14.86
CA VAL A 25 7.97 -4.98 -13.74
C VAL A 25 6.61 -5.10 -13.03
N ALA A 26 5.55 -5.38 -13.79
CA ALA A 26 4.22 -5.67 -13.28
C ALA A 26 4.19 -6.87 -12.32
N GLU A 27 4.83 -7.97 -12.68
CA GLU A 27 4.86 -9.18 -11.84
C GLU A 27 5.69 -8.96 -10.57
N ASP A 28 6.84 -8.26 -10.69
CA ASP A 28 7.66 -7.88 -9.54
C ASP A 28 6.90 -6.96 -8.57
N PHE A 29 6.05 -6.07 -9.09
CA PHE A 29 5.21 -5.18 -8.27
C PHE A 29 4.05 -5.92 -7.59
N ILE A 30 3.43 -6.88 -8.27
CA ILE A 30 2.36 -7.71 -7.69
C ILE A 30 2.93 -8.59 -6.57
N GLU A 31 4.08 -9.20 -6.80
CA GLU A 31 4.77 -10.01 -5.79
C GLU A 31 5.21 -9.17 -4.58
N LEU A 32 5.56 -7.89 -4.78
CA LEU A 32 5.80 -6.97 -3.68
C LEU A 32 4.57 -6.80 -2.77
N GLY A 33 3.36 -6.68 -3.35
CA GLY A 33 2.11 -6.63 -2.58
C GLY A 33 1.93 -7.84 -1.67
N ARG A 34 2.20 -9.04 -2.19
CA ARG A 34 2.18 -10.29 -1.41
C ARG A 34 3.20 -10.29 -0.27
N GLN A 35 4.39 -9.75 -0.50
CA GLN A 35 5.43 -9.66 0.53
C GLN A 35 5.06 -8.68 1.65
N ILE A 36 4.41 -7.55 1.30
CA ILE A 36 3.90 -6.58 2.26
C ILE A 36 2.83 -7.23 3.14
N GLU A 37 1.84 -7.90 2.54
CA GLU A 37 0.79 -8.62 3.29
C GLU A 37 1.38 -9.65 4.26
N LEU A 38 2.34 -10.46 3.82
CA LEU A 38 3.00 -11.45 4.66
C LEU A 38 3.82 -10.84 5.80
N SER A 39 4.43 -9.66 5.57
CA SER A 39 5.23 -8.98 6.58
C SER A 39 4.40 -8.36 7.70
N SER A 40 3.13 -8.03 7.45
CA SER A 40 2.21 -7.49 8.46
C SER A 40 1.93 -8.45 9.65
N SER A 41 2.28 -9.74 9.50
CA SER A 41 2.06 -10.79 10.50
C SER A 41 3.31 -11.14 11.34
N GLN A 42 4.43 -10.42 11.19
CA GLN A 42 5.71 -10.73 11.86
C GLN A 42 6.01 -9.84 13.07
N SER A 43 6.97 -10.25 13.90
CA SER A 43 7.33 -9.58 15.16
C SER A 43 8.01 -8.21 14.95
N LEU A 44 7.87 -7.32 15.93
CA LEU A 44 8.25 -5.89 15.86
C LEU A 44 9.73 -5.61 15.54
N GLU A 45 10.67 -6.47 15.95
CA GLU A 45 12.11 -6.21 15.79
C GLU A 45 12.65 -6.55 14.39
N GLU A 46 12.05 -7.52 13.69
CA GLU A 46 12.37 -7.80 12.27
C GLU A 46 11.66 -6.83 11.30
N SER A 47 10.66 -6.09 11.80
CA SER A 47 9.78 -5.24 10.99
C SER A 47 10.49 -4.01 10.41
N ALA A 48 11.33 -3.30 11.19
CA ALA A 48 11.81 -1.97 10.81
C ALA A 48 12.80 -2.00 9.62
N PHE A 49 13.78 -2.90 9.62
CA PHE A 49 14.73 -3.02 8.52
C PHE A 49 14.06 -3.54 7.24
N ARG A 50 13.09 -4.45 7.40
CA ARG A 50 12.33 -5.02 6.29
C ARG A 50 11.40 -4.00 5.66
N GLU A 51 10.76 -3.15 6.46
CA GLU A 51 9.90 -2.05 5.98
C GLU A 51 10.68 -1.04 5.13
N VAL A 52 11.88 -0.64 5.55
CA VAL A 52 12.75 0.26 4.76
C VAL A 52 13.13 -0.38 3.42
N SER A 53 13.47 -1.67 3.43
CA SER A 53 13.80 -2.40 2.20
C SER A 53 12.61 -2.52 1.24
N LEU A 54 11.42 -2.83 1.76
CA LEU A 54 10.18 -2.93 0.97
C LEU A 54 9.77 -1.58 0.38
N SER A 55 9.89 -0.50 1.16
CA SER A 55 9.59 0.87 0.70
C SER A 55 10.55 1.35 -0.40
N SER A 56 11.85 1.06 -0.28
CA SER A 56 12.81 1.36 -1.33
C SER A 56 12.47 0.61 -2.63
N ARG A 57 12.15 -0.68 -2.52
CA ARG A 57 11.78 -1.52 -3.66
C ARG A 57 10.46 -1.06 -4.30
N GLU A 58 9.48 -0.66 -3.50
CA GLU A 58 8.23 -0.06 -3.99
C GLU A 58 8.51 1.18 -4.86
N SER A 59 9.37 2.08 -4.37
CA SER A 59 9.70 3.32 -5.07
C SER A 59 10.36 3.05 -6.43
N GLU A 60 11.30 2.11 -6.47
CA GLU A 60 11.96 1.69 -7.72
C GLU A 60 10.98 1.09 -8.71
N LEU A 61 10.18 0.12 -8.28
CA LEU A 61 9.21 -0.55 -9.14
C LEU A 61 8.13 0.42 -9.62
N THR A 62 7.67 1.34 -8.77
CA THR A 62 6.69 2.36 -9.16
C THR A 62 7.25 3.27 -10.26
N LYS A 63 8.51 3.72 -10.15
CA LYS A 63 9.15 4.51 -11.20
C LYS A 63 9.24 3.73 -12.52
N SER A 64 9.64 2.47 -12.45
CA SER A 64 9.72 1.59 -13.63
C SER A 64 8.35 1.31 -14.25
N LEU A 65 7.30 1.14 -13.44
CA LEU A 65 5.91 0.98 -13.92
C LEU A 65 5.42 2.22 -14.65
N LEU A 66 5.68 3.41 -14.09
CA LEU A 66 5.25 4.66 -14.71
C LEU A 66 5.99 4.93 -16.02
N ALA A 67 7.16 4.34 -16.24
CA ALA A 67 7.87 4.44 -17.51
C ALA A 67 7.24 3.59 -18.64
N SER A 68 6.31 2.67 -18.33
CA SER A 68 5.70 1.77 -19.31
C SER A 68 4.19 1.63 -19.11
N GLU A 69 3.42 2.18 -20.05
CA GLU A 69 1.94 2.09 -20.01
C GLU A 69 1.44 0.65 -20.11
N ASP A 70 2.15 -0.21 -20.84
CA ASP A 70 1.82 -1.65 -20.97
C ASP A 70 1.98 -2.39 -19.64
N GLU A 71 3.08 -2.16 -18.93
CA GLU A 71 3.30 -2.77 -17.61
C GLU A 71 2.31 -2.23 -16.58
N LEU A 72 2.03 -0.92 -16.59
CA LEU A 72 1.00 -0.36 -15.74
C LEU A 72 -0.39 -0.93 -16.06
N GLY A 73 -0.69 -1.18 -17.32
CA GLY A 73 -1.92 -1.84 -17.77
C GLY A 73 -2.06 -3.27 -17.23
N LYS A 74 -0.96 -4.04 -17.21
CA LYS A 74 -0.94 -5.39 -16.60
C LYS A 74 -1.24 -5.34 -15.10
N VAL A 75 -0.64 -4.39 -14.39
CA VAL A 75 -0.91 -4.17 -12.96
C VAL A 75 -2.37 -3.75 -12.75
N ALA A 76 -2.89 -2.84 -13.57
CA ALA A 76 -4.28 -2.40 -13.50
C ALA A 76 -5.27 -3.56 -13.71
N GLY A 77 -4.98 -4.47 -14.65
CA GLY A 77 -5.79 -5.68 -14.87
C GLY A 77 -5.81 -6.66 -13.69
N ARG A 78 -4.83 -6.57 -12.78
CA ARG A 78 -4.70 -7.40 -11.58
C ARG A 78 -4.84 -6.60 -10.28
N ALA A 79 -5.34 -5.36 -10.37
CA ALA A 79 -5.39 -4.43 -9.26
C ALA A 79 -6.20 -4.96 -8.05
N ALA A 80 -7.24 -5.75 -8.30
CA ALA A 80 -8.07 -6.35 -7.24
C ALA A 80 -7.30 -7.36 -6.36
N SER A 81 -6.14 -7.85 -6.80
CA SER A 81 -5.28 -8.77 -6.04
C SER A 81 -4.14 -8.07 -5.30
N LEU A 82 -4.05 -6.74 -5.38
CA LEU A 82 -3.00 -5.98 -4.72
C LEU A 82 -3.40 -5.61 -3.29
N GLU A 83 -2.40 -5.56 -2.43
CA GLU A 83 -2.51 -4.98 -1.09
C GLU A 83 -3.06 -3.55 -1.18
N ALA A 84 -4.04 -3.22 -0.36
CA ALA A 84 -4.81 -1.99 -0.49
C ALA A 84 -3.96 -0.71 -0.31
N GLY A 85 -3.01 -0.72 0.62
CA GLY A 85 -2.06 0.36 0.83
C GLY A 85 -1.18 0.60 -0.39
N LEU A 86 -0.62 -0.46 -0.97
CA LEU A 86 0.19 -0.44 -2.18
C LEU A 86 -0.63 0.10 -3.38
N LEU A 87 -1.86 -0.38 -3.55
CA LEU A 87 -2.76 0.09 -4.60
C LEU A 87 -3.10 1.59 -4.43
N SER A 88 -3.40 2.03 -3.21
CA SER A 88 -3.67 3.44 -2.90
C SER A 88 -2.47 4.35 -3.23
N ARG A 89 -1.25 3.94 -2.87
CA ARG A 89 -0.02 4.68 -3.17
C ARG A 89 0.24 4.74 -4.67
N LEU A 90 0.04 3.64 -5.39
CA LEU A 90 0.15 3.60 -6.85
C LEU A 90 -0.86 4.55 -7.53
N ILE A 91 -2.14 4.51 -7.14
CA ILE A 91 -3.18 5.42 -7.66
C ILE A 91 -2.79 6.88 -7.43
N SER A 92 -2.34 7.21 -6.22
CA SER A 92 -1.92 8.57 -5.87
C SER A 92 -0.78 9.04 -6.77
N ARG A 93 0.20 8.17 -7.04
CA ARG A 93 1.32 8.50 -7.91
C ARG A 93 0.90 8.63 -9.38
N VAL A 94 0.05 7.74 -9.89
CA VAL A 94 -0.47 7.85 -11.27
C VAL A 94 -1.27 9.14 -11.46
N LYS A 95 -2.10 9.53 -10.48
CA LYS A 95 -2.81 10.82 -10.50
C LYS A 95 -1.87 12.01 -10.53
N PHE A 96 -0.77 11.95 -9.77
CA PHE A 96 0.25 12.99 -9.80
C PHE A 96 0.84 13.16 -11.21
N GLU A 97 1.20 12.05 -11.88
CA GLU A 97 1.76 12.08 -13.24
C GLU A 97 0.77 12.64 -14.27
N ILE A 98 -0.52 12.30 -14.14
CA ILE A 98 -1.57 12.83 -15.02
C ILE A 98 -1.73 14.34 -14.82
N THR A 99 -1.79 14.79 -13.56
CA THR A 99 -2.13 16.18 -13.23
C THR A 99 -0.94 17.15 -13.33
N GLN A 100 0.26 16.71 -12.96
CA GLN A 100 1.46 17.54 -12.93
C GLN A 100 2.32 17.39 -14.18
N GLU A 101 2.35 16.20 -14.78
CA GLU A 101 3.20 15.90 -15.94
C GLU A 101 2.41 15.79 -17.25
N ASN A 102 1.09 16.04 -17.22
CA ASN A 102 0.18 16.01 -18.38
C ASN A 102 0.18 14.65 -19.13
N ARG A 103 0.44 13.56 -18.41
CA ARG A 103 0.51 12.20 -18.98
C ARG A 103 -0.88 11.57 -19.11
N PHE A 104 -1.76 12.18 -19.90
CA PHE A 104 -3.15 11.74 -20.08
C PHE A 104 -3.31 10.32 -20.64
N GLY A 105 -2.27 9.75 -21.26
CA GLY A 105 -2.23 8.34 -21.68
C GLY A 105 -2.42 7.35 -20.52
N LEU A 106 -2.11 7.76 -19.28
CA LEU A 106 -2.28 6.93 -18.08
C LEU A 106 -3.72 6.92 -17.54
N GLN A 107 -4.63 7.74 -18.10
CA GLN A 107 -6.00 7.87 -17.63
C GLN A 107 -6.77 6.53 -17.60
N PRO A 108 -6.70 5.66 -18.63
CA PRO A 108 -7.41 4.38 -18.62
C PRO A 108 -6.91 3.46 -17.49
N SER A 109 -5.59 3.37 -17.31
CA SER A 109 -4.99 2.57 -16.23
C SER A 109 -5.35 3.14 -14.86
N CYS A 110 -5.37 4.46 -14.69
CA CYS A 110 -5.80 5.12 -13.46
C CYS A 110 -7.26 4.77 -13.12
N GLN A 111 -8.16 4.83 -14.09
CA GLN A 111 -9.58 4.48 -13.90
C GLN A 111 -9.75 3.01 -13.52
N ALA A 112 -9.03 2.09 -14.18
CA ALA A 112 -9.06 0.67 -13.85
C ALA A 112 -8.54 0.39 -12.43
N LEU A 113 -7.42 1.02 -12.04
CA LEU A 113 -6.89 0.93 -10.68
C LEU A 113 -7.90 1.46 -9.65
N GLN A 114 -8.55 2.60 -9.92
CA GLN A 114 -9.56 3.18 -9.03
C GLN A 114 -10.83 2.32 -8.94
N ALA A 115 -11.26 1.70 -10.03
CA ALA A 115 -12.42 0.82 -10.04
C ALA A 115 -12.18 -0.47 -9.24
N ALA A 116 -10.95 -0.97 -9.26
CA ALA A 116 -10.52 -2.12 -8.47
C ALA A 116 -10.19 -1.77 -7.02
N PHE A 117 -9.86 -0.50 -6.75
CA PHE A 117 -9.60 -0.01 -5.40
C PHE A 117 -10.91 0.03 -4.61
N GLN A 118 -11.12 -1.02 -3.84
CA GLN A 118 -11.98 -0.96 -2.67
C GLN A 118 -11.12 -0.31 -1.60
N PRO A 119 -11.34 0.99 -1.26
CA PRO A 119 -10.67 1.54 -0.11
C PRO A 119 -10.91 0.58 1.05
N THR A 120 -9.89 0.29 1.84
CA THR A 120 -10.02 -0.36 3.16
C THR A 120 -10.82 0.47 4.17
N GLY A 121 -11.73 1.33 3.66
CA GLY A 121 -12.82 2.03 4.31
C GLY A 121 -14.19 1.70 3.68
N HIS A 122 -14.35 0.53 3.04
CA HIS A 122 -15.46 -0.31 3.48
C HIS A 122 -14.99 -0.89 4.83
N GLU A 123 -15.03 -0.14 5.94
CA GLU A 123 -16.27 -0.10 6.72
C GLU A 123 -17.17 -1.24 6.27
N GLU A 124 -17.13 -2.31 7.05
CA GLU A 124 -18.29 -3.16 7.23
C GLU A 124 -19.47 -2.22 7.52
N LYS A 125 -20.10 -1.66 6.48
CA LYS A 125 -21.29 -0.84 6.59
C LYS A 125 -22.34 -1.80 7.11
N GLY A 126 -22.53 -1.76 8.41
CA GLY A 126 -23.34 -2.69 9.15
C GLY A 126 -22.57 -3.69 10.01
N LYS A 127 -21.29 -3.52 10.38
CA LYS A 127 -20.72 -4.25 11.52
C LYS A 127 -19.98 -3.34 12.48
N LYS A 128 -20.45 -3.35 13.72
CA LYS A 128 -19.86 -2.65 14.85
C LYS A 128 -18.95 -3.58 15.62
N LYS A 129 -17.80 -3.09 16.09
CA LYS A 129 -16.92 -3.85 17.01
C LYS A 129 -17.14 -3.34 18.41
N ILE A 130 -18.16 -3.91 19.06
CA ILE A 130 -18.58 -3.49 20.39
C ILE A 130 -17.70 -4.16 21.43
N ALA A 131 -17.01 -3.36 22.24
CA ALA A 131 -16.33 -3.81 23.44
C ALA A 131 -16.95 -3.17 24.69
N ASN A 132 -16.99 -3.91 25.79
CA ASN A 132 -17.38 -3.34 27.07
C ASN A 132 -16.14 -2.70 27.73
N ILE A 133 -16.11 -1.37 27.75
CA ILE A 133 -15.03 -0.58 28.34
C ILE A 133 -15.62 0.21 29.51
N TYR A 134 -15.08 -0.03 30.71
CA TYR A 134 -15.53 0.63 31.94
C TYR A 134 -17.05 0.54 32.21
N GLY A 135 -17.68 -0.56 31.77
CA GLY A 135 -19.12 -0.78 31.94
C GLY A 135 -20.00 -0.18 30.84
N ARG A 136 -19.42 0.38 29.77
CA ARG A 136 -20.13 0.92 28.61
C ARG A 136 -19.83 0.10 27.36
N GLU A 137 -20.84 -0.08 26.52
CA GLU A 137 -20.66 -0.63 25.18
C GLU A 137 -20.11 0.47 24.28
N VAL A 138 -18.94 0.22 23.70
CA VAL A 138 -18.22 1.19 22.86
C VAL A 138 -17.94 0.56 21.52
N ASP A 139 -18.30 1.25 20.45
CA ASP A 139 -17.86 0.89 19.12
C ASP A 139 -16.40 1.30 18.91
N LEU A 140 -15.52 0.31 18.84
CA LEU A 140 -14.08 0.52 18.62
C LEU A 140 -13.77 0.98 17.19
N MET A 141 -14.73 0.87 16.27
CA MET A 141 -14.62 1.40 14.92
C MET A 141 -14.98 2.90 14.85
N ASP A 142 -15.74 3.40 15.81
CA ASP A 142 -16.19 4.80 15.88
C ASP A 142 -15.30 5.64 16.83
N GLY A 143 -14.09 5.94 16.36
CA GLY A 143 -13.18 6.84 17.07
C GLY A 143 -11.88 7.12 16.33
N ASP A 144 -11.14 8.09 16.85
CA ASP A 144 -10.00 8.69 16.18
C ASP A 144 -8.67 8.43 16.90
N TRP A 145 -7.61 8.22 16.10
CA TRP A 145 -6.24 8.18 16.60
C TRP A 145 -5.64 9.58 16.69
N ASN A 146 -5.32 9.99 17.91
CA ASN A 146 -4.68 11.26 18.23
C ASN A 146 -3.23 11.05 18.66
N THR A 147 -2.44 12.12 18.56
CA THR A 147 -1.03 12.14 19.01
C THR A 147 -0.84 13.28 20.01
N ALA A 148 -0.38 12.95 21.22
CA ALA A 148 -0.07 13.92 22.25
C ALA A 148 1.20 14.73 21.90
N PRO A 149 1.41 15.90 22.52
CA PRO A 149 2.62 16.72 22.30
C PRO A 149 3.93 16.00 22.64
N ASP A 150 3.88 14.96 23.47
CA ASP A 150 5.02 14.11 23.82
C ASP A 150 5.27 12.96 22.84
N GLY A 151 4.51 12.91 21.73
CA GLY A 151 4.63 11.89 20.68
C GLY A 151 3.86 10.60 20.94
N ARG A 152 3.18 10.46 22.08
CA ARG A 152 2.38 9.26 22.38
C ARG A 152 1.08 9.27 21.58
N ARG A 153 0.80 8.16 20.91
CA ARG A 153 -0.48 7.93 20.22
C ARG A 153 -1.52 7.38 21.18
N PHE A 154 -2.76 7.82 21.04
CA PHE A 154 -3.91 7.31 21.78
C PHE A 154 -5.15 7.34 20.90
N TRP A 155 -6.08 6.44 21.14
CA TRP A 155 -7.36 6.39 20.47
C TRP A 155 -8.43 6.98 21.37
N THR A 156 -9.38 7.73 20.81
CA THR A 156 -10.51 8.33 21.54
C THR A 156 -11.80 7.96 20.85
N SER A 157 -12.80 7.52 21.61
CA SER A 157 -14.14 7.25 21.07
C SER A 157 -14.86 8.54 20.71
N ASN A 158 -15.58 8.54 19.58
CA ASN A 158 -16.43 9.67 19.19
C ASN A 158 -17.71 9.76 20.04
N GLU A 159 -18.28 8.60 20.42
CA GLU A 159 -19.47 8.50 21.26
C GLU A 159 -19.17 8.83 22.73
N TYR A 160 -18.00 8.38 23.23
CA TYR A 160 -17.57 8.57 24.62
C TYR A 160 -16.17 9.20 24.69
N PRO A 161 -16.04 10.54 24.59
CA PRO A 161 -14.73 11.21 24.55
C PRO A 161 -13.87 11.06 25.81
N ASP A 162 -14.48 10.66 26.93
CA ASP A 162 -13.79 10.30 28.17
C ASP A 162 -13.03 8.95 28.07
N ILE A 163 -13.36 8.13 27.08
CA ILE A 163 -12.70 6.85 26.81
C ILE A 163 -11.50 7.09 25.90
N VAL A 164 -10.34 7.13 26.54
CA VAL A 164 -9.04 7.24 25.88
C VAL A 164 -8.27 5.94 26.06
N LEU A 165 -7.85 5.33 24.96
CA LEU A 165 -7.14 4.05 24.95
C LEU A 165 -5.72 4.23 24.40
N THR A 166 -4.75 3.62 25.07
CA THR A 166 -3.43 3.43 24.48
C THR A 166 -3.47 2.42 23.34
N PRO A 167 -2.45 2.38 22.45
CA PRO A 167 -2.36 1.38 21.38
C PRO A 167 -2.38 -0.07 21.87
N ALA A 168 -1.95 -0.33 23.10
CA ALA A 168 -2.01 -1.66 23.70
C ALA A 168 -3.42 -2.00 24.20
N GLU A 169 -4.08 -1.05 24.87
CA GLU A 169 -5.45 -1.23 25.37
C GLU A 169 -6.45 -1.38 24.22
N TYR A 170 -6.35 -0.54 23.19
CA TYR A 170 -7.20 -0.64 22.01
C TYR A 170 -7.12 -2.03 21.37
N ARG A 171 -5.89 -2.56 21.18
CA ARG A 171 -5.70 -3.93 20.66
C ARG A 171 -6.29 -5.00 21.56
N ARG A 172 -6.15 -4.85 22.88
CA ARG A 172 -6.71 -5.79 23.86
C ARG A 172 -8.24 -5.81 23.79
N TYR A 173 -8.87 -4.65 23.74
CA TYR A 173 -10.33 -4.55 23.65
C TYR A 173 -10.83 -5.03 22.28
N MET A 174 -10.12 -4.71 21.19
CA MET A 174 -10.45 -5.18 19.84
C MET A 174 -10.40 -6.71 19.74
N ALA A 175 -9.45 -7.36 20.42
CA ALA A 175 -9.37 -8.82 20.47
C ALA A 175 -10.54 -9.48 21.23
N THR A 176 -11.15 -8.75 22.16
CA THR A 176 -12.32 -9.21 22.95
C THR A 176 -13.65 -8.66 22.45
N ALA A 177 -13.64 -7.82 21.40
CA ALA A 177 -14.82 -7.14 20.91
C ALA A 177 -15.76 -8.13 20.20
N VAL A 178 -17.05 -7.94 20.42
CA VAL A 178 -18.10 -8.67 19.71
C VAL A 178 -18.38 -7.96 18.40
N THR A 179 -18.47 -8.72 17.32
CA THR A 179 -18.88 -8.17 16.02
C THR A 179 -20.40 -8.25 15.96
N VAL A 180 -21.05 -7.10 15.88
CA VAL A 180 -22.51 -7.00 15.81
C VAL A 180 -22.86 -6.48 14.43
N GLU A 181 -23.72 -7.20 13.70
CA GLU A 181 -24.30 -6.68 12.45
C GLU A 181 -25.37 -5.62 12.79
N ASP A 182 -25.31 -4.45 12.15
CA ASP A 182 -26.21 -3.31 12.36
C ASP A 182 -27.59 -3.53 11.71
#